data_AF-A0A069CSA0-F1
#
_entry.id   AF-A0A069CSA0-F1
#
_cell.length_a   1.000
_cell.length_b   1.000
_cell.length_c   1.000
_cell.angle_alpha   90.00
_cell.angle_beta   90.00
_cell.angle_gamma   90.00
#
_symmetry.space_group_name_H-M   'P 1'
#
loop_
_entity.id
_entity.type
_entity.pdbx_description
1 polymer ?
#
loop_
_entity_poly.entity_id
_entity_poly.type
_entity_poly.pdbx_seq_one_letter_code
_entity_poly.pdbx_strand_id
1 'polypeptide(L)' 'MSVAYRDRHEKFEMSTASLAISMVPVIIIASGLTGMMAAKAYRTVRLANAKARRIEYRRR' A
#
# COMPACT_ATOMS: atom_id res chain seq x y z
N MET A 1 31.99 -24.87 29.52
CA MET A 1 30.97 -23.87 29.89
C MET A 1 30.16 -23.59 28.63
N SER A 2 29.07 -24.35 28.40
CA SER A 2 28.26 -24.22 27.19
C SER A 2 27.32 -23.03 27.32
N VAL A 3 27.41 -22.11 26.36
CA VAL A 3 26.49 -20.97 26.25
C VAL A 3 25.14 -21.54 25.85
N ALA A 4 24.23 -21.65 26.81
CA ALA A 4 22.85 -22.00 26.54
C ALA A 4 22.21 -20.87 25.74
N TYR A 5 22.08 -21.06 24.42
CA TYR A 5 21.26 -20.23 23.55
C TYR A 5 19.80 -20.49 23.93
N ARG A 6 19.34 -19.82 24.99
CA ARG A 6 17.94 -19.86 25.40
C ARG A 6 17.14 -19.17 24.32
N ASP A 7 16.44 -20.00 23.57
CA ASP A 7 15.44 -19.66 22.60
C ASP A 7 14.34 -18.84 23.27
N ARG A 8 14.53 -17.51 23.30
CA ARG A 8 13.52 -16.54 23.73
C ARG A 8 12.50 -16.38 22.60
N HIS A 9 11.79 -17.47 22.31
CA HIS A 9 10.40 -17.35 21.87
C HIS A 9 9.57 -16.88 23.07
N GLU A 10 9.87 -15.66 23.54
CA GLU A 10 9.00 -14.93 24.44
C GLU A 10 7.69 -14.78 23.68
N LYS A 11 6.66 -15.46 24.20
CA LYS A 11 5.27 -15.31 23.77
C LYS A 11 4.93 -13.84 23.91
N PHE A 12 5.10 -13.07 22.83
CA PHE A 12 4.62 -11.70 22.72
C PHE A 12 3.08 -11.78 22.71
N GLU A 13 2.48 -11.87 23.89
CA GLU A 13 1.05 -11.62 24.09
C GLU A 13 0.81 -10.12 23.90
N MET A 14 0.82 -9.72 22.63
CA MET A 14 0.63 -8.33 22.24
C MET A 14 -0.86 -8.03 22.34
N SER A 15 -1.23 -7.18 23.31
CA SER A 15 -2.59 -6.65 23.41
C SER A 15 -3.02 -6.05 22.07
N THR A 16 -4.30 -6.21 21.72
CA THR A 16 -4.90 -5.67 20.49
C THR A 16 -4.59 -4.18 20.31
N ALA A 17 -4.51 -3.41 21.42
CA ALA A 17 -4.14 -2.00 21.39
C ALA A 17 -2.68 -1.79 20.96
N SER A 18 -1.75 -2.60 21.47
CA SER A 18 -0.34 -2.55 21.12
C SER A 18 -0.13 -2.95 19.65
N LEU A 19 -0.85 -3.97 19.18
CA LEU A 19 -0.86 -4.38 17.77
C LEU A 19 -1.39 -3.26 16.86
N ALA A 20 -2.47 -2.58 17.25
CA ALA A 20 -3.00 -1.47 16.46
C ALA A 20 -1.97 -0.34 16.31
N ILE A 21 -1.24 -0.01 17.38
CA ILE A 21 -0.18 1.01 17.35
C ILE A 21 0.98 0.58 16.46
N SER A 22 1.43 -0.67 16.53
CA SER A 22 2.54 -1.16 15.71
C SER A 22 2.20 -1.24 14.22
N MET A 23 0.91 -1.32 13.87
CA MET A 23 0.45 -1.32 12.48
C MET A 23 0.36 0.08 11.85
N VAL A 24 0.38 1.17 12.64
CA VAL A 24 0.26 2.55 12.13
C VAL A 24 1.26 2.86 11.02
N PRO A 25 2.57 2.54 11.14
CA PRO A 25 3.53 2.78 10.07
C PRO A 25 3.20 2.04 8.78
N VAL A 26 2.73 0.80 8.89
CA VAL A 26 2.33 -0.03 7.73
C VAL A 26 1.14 0.61 7.02
N ILE A 27 0.14 1.09 7.77
CA ILE A 27 -1.04 1.77 7.24
C ILE A 27 -0.64 3.06 6.51
N ILE A 28 0.27 3.85 7.07
CA ILE A 28 0.78 5.09 6.46
C ILE A 28 1.48 4.78 5.12
N ILE A 29 2.37 3.79 5.09
CA ILE A 29 3.07 3.40 3.86
C ILE A 29 2.07 2.87 2.81
N ALA A 30 1.15 1.99 3.21
CA ALA A 30 0.15 1.40 2.32
C ALA A 30 -0.78 2.47 1.72
N SER A 31 -1.23 3.43 2.54
CA SER A 31 -2.06 4.54 2.07
C SER A 31 -1.32 5.45 1.09
N GLY A 32 -0.04 5.76 1.34
CA GLY A 32 0.81 6.50 0.41
C GLY A 32 0.98 5.80 -0.95
N LEU A 33 1.30 4.50 -0.94
CA LEU A 33 1.39 3.69 -2.16
C LEU A 33 0.07 3.67 -2.93
N THR A 34 -1.05 3.49 -2.22
CA THR A 34 -2.39 3.48 -2.80
C THR A 34 -2.72 4.83 -3.44
N GLY A 35 -2.38 5.94 -2.79
CA GLY A 35 -2.55 7.29 -3.32
C GLY A 35 -1.75 7.52 -4.61
N MET A 36 -0.49 7.08 -4.67
CA MET A 36 0.33 7.17 -5.88
C MET A 36 -0.25 6.34 -7.04
N MET A 37 -0.73 5.13 -6.75
CA MET A 37 -1.37 4.28 -7.75
C MET A 37 -2.68 4.89 -8.27
N ALA A 38 -3.51 5.44 -7.38
CA ALA A 38 -4.73 6.14 -7.74
C ALA A 38 -4.45 7.35 -8.64
N ALA A 39 -3.44 8.16 -8.30
CA ALA A 39 -3.02 9.30 -9.11
C ALA A 39 -2.54 8.88 -10.50
N LYS A 40 -1.77 7.80 -10.59
CA LYS A 40 -1.32 7.22 -11.86
C LYS A 40 -2.52 6.71 -12.67
N ALA A 41 -3.43 5.97 -12.06
CA ALA A 41 -4.63 5.45 -12.71
C ALA A 41 -5.49 6.59 -13.30
N TYR A 42 -5.72 7.66 -12.53
CA TYR A 42 -6.47 8.81 -13.01
C TYR A 42 -5.84 9.46 -14.25
N ARG A 43 -4.51 9.61 -14.27
CA ARG A 43 -3.79 10.11 -15.44
C ARG A 43 -3.97 9.19 -16.65
N THR A 44 -3.84 7.88 -16.47
CA THR A 44 -4.04 6.90 -17.54
C THR A 44 -5.44 6.97 -18.12
N VAL A 45 -6.47 6.99 -17.27
CA VAL A 45 -7.87 7.11 -17.68
C VAL A 45 -8.11 8.41 -18.43
N ARG A 46 -7.59 9.53 -17.93
CA ARG A 46 -7.70 10.83 -18.59
C ARG A 46 -7.09 10.82 -20.00
N LEU A 47 -5.91 10.23 -20.16
CA LEU A 47 -5.25 10.11 -21.46
C LEU A 47 -6.01 9.18 -22.41
N ALA A 48 -6.51 8.04 -21.90
CA ALA A 48 -7.32 7.12 -22.68
C ALA A 48 -8.59 7.80 -23.21
N ASN A 49 -9.28 8.56 -22.36
CA ASN A 49 -10.48 9.31 -22.73
C ASN A 49 -10.18 10.41 -23.77
N ALA A 50 -9.07 11.13 -23.62
CA ALA A 50 -8.64 12.13 -24.60
C ALA A 50 -8.32 11.49 -25.97
N LYS A 51 -7.67 10.31 -25.97
CA LYS A 51 -7.38 9.55 -27.19
C LYS A 51 -8.67 9.05 -27.85
N ALA A 52 -9.60 8.49 -27.07
CA ALA A 52 -10.89 8.02 -27.56
C ALA A 52 -11.69 9.15 -28.23
N ARG A 53 -11.77 10.33 -27.58
CA ARG A 53 -12.41 11.52 -28.18
C ARG A 53 -11.77 11.92 -29.51
N ARG A 54 -10.44 11.96 -29.60
CA ARG A 54 -9.75 12.30 -30.86
C ARG A 54 -10.00 11.29 -31.98
N ILE A 55 -10.27 10.02 -31.66
CA ILE A 55 -10.64 9.01 -32.65
C ILE A 55 -12.08 9.23 -33.10
N GLU A 56 -13.00 9.51 -32.17
CA GLU A 56 -14.40 9.81 -32.49
C GLU A 56 -14.53 11.01 -33.44
N TYR A 57 -13.84 12.11 -33.15
CA TYR A 57 -13.83 13.29 -34.02
C TYR A 57 -13.16 13.08 -35.39
N ARG A 58 -12.31 12.05 -35.54
CA ARG A 58 -11.71 11.69 -36.84
C ARG A 58 -12.57 10.74 -37.67
N ARG A 59 -13.57 10.11 -37.06
CA ARG A 59 -14.50 9.18 -37.72
C ARG A 59 -15.84 9.85 -38.09
N ARG A 60 -16.06 11.08 -37.67
CA ARG A 60 -17.14 11.96 -38.13
C ARG A 60 -16.58 12.92 -39.17
#